data_AF-A0A643CGK2-F1
#
_entry.id   AF-A0A643CGK2-F1
#
_cell.length_a   1.000
_cell.length_b   1.000
_cell.length_c   1.000
_cell.angle_alpha   90.00
_cell.angle_beta   90.00
_cell.angle_gamma   90.00
#
_symmetry.space_group_name_H-M   'P 1'
#
loop_
_entity.id
_entity.type
_entity.pdbx_description
1 polymer ?
#
loop_
_entity_poly.entity_id
_entity_poly.type
_entity_poly.pdbx_seq_one_letter_code
_entity_poly.pdbx_strand_id
1 'polypeptide(L)'
;GTFQYTLEATKSLRQKQGEGPMTYLNKGQFYAITLSETGDNKCFRHPISKVRSVVMVVFSEDKNRDEQLKYWKYWHSRQHTAKQRVLDIGKLTLTSLHSLR
;
A
#
# COMPACT_ATOMS: atom_id res chain seq x y z
N GLY A 1 -14.03 5.91 -12.63
CA GLY A 1 -12.59 5.67 -12.46
C GLY A 1 -12.37 4.26 -12.01
N THR A 2 -11.64 3.42 -12.74
CA THR A 2 -11.20 2.13 -12.17
C THR A 2 -9.79 2.32 -11.66
N PHE A 3 -9.60 2.28 -10.35
CA PHE A 3 -8.27 2.38 -9.75
C PHE A 3 -7.62 1.00 -9.68
N GLN A 4 -6.32 0.94 -9.94
CA GLN A 4 -5.50 -0.25 -9.83
C GLN A 4 -4.26 0.05 -8.99
N TYR A 5 -3.79 -0.99 -8.31
CA TYR A 5 -2.54 -0.92 -7.57
C TYR A 5 -1.75 -2.22 -7.74
N THR A 6 -0.43 -2.09 -7.78
CA THR A 6 0.48 -3.24 -7.83
C THR A 6 1.59 -3.07 -6.79
N LEU A 7 2.05 -4.21 -6.27
CA LEU A 7 3.23 -4.31 -5.40
C LEU A 7 4.25 -5.18 -6.12
N GLU A 8 5.42 -4.62 -6.40
CA GLU A 8 6.52 -5.31 -7.07
C GLU A 8 7.35 -6.09 -6.06
N ALA A 9 6.97 -7.34 -5.84
CA ALA A 9 7.66 -8.29 -4.98
C ALA A 9 7.36 -9.73 -5.42
N THR A 10 8.15 -10.69 -4.93
CA THR A 10 7.94 -12.12 -5.23
C THR A 10 6.64 -12.60 -4.58
N LYS A 11 5.67 -12.99 -5.41
CA LYS A 11 4.38 -13.54 -4.96
C LYS A 11 4.49 -15.03 -4.67
N SER A 12 3.64 -15.54 -3.78
CA SER A 12 3.57 -16.98 -3.53
C SER A 12 3.05 -17.73 -4.76
N LEU A 13 3.63 -18.89 -5.07
CA LEU A 13 3.12 -19.81 -6.10
C LEU A 13 1.80 -20.46 -5.68
N ARG A 14 1.60 -20.66 -4.37
CA ARG A 14 0.36 -21.21 -3.80
C ARG A 14 -0.51 -20.08 -3.30
N GLN A 15 -1.71 -19.99 -3.87
CA GLN A 15 -2.83 -19.27 -3.30
C GLN A 15 -3.76 -20.31 -2.69
N LYS A 16 -4.02 -20.22 -1.39
CA LYS A 16 -5.08 -21.02 -0.77
C LYS A 16 -6.42 -20.48 -1.25
N GLN A 17 -7.33 -21.35 -1.67
CA GLN A 17 -8.69 -20.92 -2.06
C GLN A 17 -9.35 -20.18 -0.90
N GLY A 18 -9.86 -18.97 -1.16
CA GLY A 18 -10.53 -18.12 -0.17
C GLY A 18 -9.61 -17.14 0.57
N GLU A 19 -8.28 -17.26 0.47
CA GLU A 19 -7.34 -16.27 1.02
C GLU A 19 -6.95 -15.23 -0.04
N GLY A 20 -6.80 -13.97 0.37
CA GLY A 20 -6.33 -12.88 -0.49
C GLY A 20 -4.89 -13.09 -1.00
N PRO A 21 -4.40 -12.24 -1.92
CA PRO A 21 -3.06 -12.38 -2.47
C PRO A 21 -1.99 -12.26 -1.38
N MET A 22 -1.17 -13.30 -1.22
CA MET A 22 -0.03 -13.32 -0.29
C MET A 22 1.27 -12.94 -1.01
N THR A 23 2.04 -12.04 -0.42
CA THR A 23 3.33 -11.58 -0.95
C THR A 23 4.35 -11.55 0.20
N TYR A 24 5.52 -12.14 0.00
CA TYR A 24 6.56 -12.19 1.03
C TYR A 24 7.48 -10.97 0.91
N LEU A 25 7.67 -10.27 2.03
CA LEU A 25 8.49 -9.06 2.10
C LEU A 25 9.60 -9.22 3.14
N ASN A 26 10.79 -8.74 2.79
CA ASN A 26 11.92 -8.66 3.69
C ASN A 26 11.80 -7.38 4.54
N LYS A 27 11.97 -7.51 5.86
CA LYS A 27 11.94 -6.36 6.77
C LYS A 27 13.05 -5.37 6.41
N GLY A 28 12.68 -4.09 6.26
CA GLY A 28 13.63 -3.00 5.97
C GLY A 28 14.02 -2.86 4.50
N GLN A 29 13.52 -3.73 3.61
CA GLN A 29 13.71 -3.60 2.17
C GLN A 29 12.58 -2.74 1.57
N PHE A 30 12.93 -1.90 0.59
CA PHE A 30 11.96 -1.12 -0.16
C PHE A 30 11.39 -1.93 -1.33
N TYR A 31 10.08 -1.80 -1.53
CA TYR A 31 9.32 -2.42 -2.62
C TYR A 31 8.52 -1.34 -3.35
N ALA A 32 8.44 -1.43 -4.68
CA ALA A 32 7.70 -0.45 -5.46
C ALA A 32 6.19 -0.72 -5.36
N ILE A 33 5.43 0.33 -5.10
CA ILE A 33 3.96 0.35 -5.18
C ILE A 33 3.59 1.31 -6.32
N THR A 34 2.88 0.79 -7.31
CA THR A 34 2.36 1.60 -8.42
C THR A 34 0.86 1.77 -8.22
N LEU A 35 0.38 3.01 -8.31
CA LEU A 35 -1.03 3.38 -8.26
C LEU A 35 -1.42 3.99 -9.59
N SER A 36 -2.47 3.48 -10.23
CA SER A 36 -2.94 3.97 -11.53
C SER A 36 -4.47 4.03 -11.58
N GLU A 37 -4.97 4.83 -12.51
CA GLU A 37 -6.37 4.84 -12.91
C GLU A 37 -6.41 4.36 -14.37
N THR A 38 -7.21 3.33 -14.65
CA THR A 38 -7.23 2.64 -15.95
C THR A 38 -8.55 2.80 -16.70
N GLY A 39 -9.42 3.70 -16.24
CA GLY A 39 -10.68 3.96 -16.91
C GLY A 39 -10.58 5.13 -17.89
N ASP A 40 -11.25 5.00 -19.02
CA ASP A 40 -11.39 6.08 -20.02
C ASP A 40 -12.39 7.16 -19.55
N ASN A 41 -12.29 7.55 -18.28
CA ASN A 41 -13.25 8.38 -17.58
C ASN A 41 -13.10 9.83 -18.04
N LYS A 42 -13.92 10.18 -19.03
CA LYS A 42 -14.28 11.57 -19.37
C LYS A 42 -14.86 12.35 -18.16
N CYS A 43 -15.03 11.72 -16.99
CA CYS A 43 -15.50 12.35 -15.75
C CYS A 43 -14.41 13.14 -15.00
N PHE A 44 -13.13 12.77 -15.12
CA PHE A 44 -12.01 13.55 -14.55
C PHE A 44 -11.50 14.56 -15.57
N ARG A 45 -12.42 15.36 -16.13
CA ARG A 45 -12.02 16.59 -16.83
C ARG A 45 -11.72 17.67 -15.80
N HIS A 46 -10.81 18.56 -16.15
CA HIS A 46 -10.41 19.68 -15.31
C HIS A 46 -11.63 20.36 -14.69
N PRO A 47 -11.59 20.69 -13.38
CA PRO A 47 -10.38 20.82 -12.55
C PRO A 47 -10.01 19.61 -11.67
N ILE A 48 -10.81 18.53 -11.67
CA ILE A 48 -10.62 17.42 -10.71
C ILE A 48 -9.82 16.29 -11.37
N SER A 49 -8.49 16.36 -11.26
CA SER A 49 -7.56 15.34 -11.77
C SER A 49 -6.62 14.76 -10.70
N LYS A 50 -6.74 15.22 -9.46
CA LYS A 50 -5.91 14.78 -8.32
C LYS A 50 -6.73 13.95 -7.35
N VAL A 51 -6.14 12.87 -6.88
CA VAL A 51 -6.71 12.00 -5.84
C VAL A 51 -5.75 11.91 -4.66
N ARG A 52 -6.30 11.67 -3.46
CA ARG A 52 -5.52 11.36 -2.27
C ARG A 52 -5.58 9.86 -2.02
N SER A 53 -4.41 9.22 -1.99
CA SER A 53 -4.28 7.80 -1.65
C SER A 53 -3.73 7.65 -0.23
N VAL A 54 -4.12 6.57 0.46
CA VAL A 54 -3.62 6.20 1.79
C VAL A 54 -3.12 4.77 1.73
N VAL A 55 -1.83 4.55 2.05
CA VAL A 55 -1.21 3.22 2.13
C VAL A 55 -1.00 2.89 3.61
N MET A 56 -1.42 1.71 4.04
CA MET A 56 -1.39 1.29 5.44
C MET A 56 -0.90 -0.15 5.57
N VAL A 57 -0.26 -0.45 6.70
CA VAL A 57 -0.01 -1.81 7.17
C VAL A 57 -1.01 -2.06 8.31
N VAL A 58 -1.87 -3.06 8.14
CA VAL A 58 -2.94 -3.40 9.08
C VAL A 58 -2.93 -4.90 9.36
N PHE A 59 -3.54 -5.31 10.47
CA PHE A 59 -3.83 -6.72 10.71
C PHE A 59 -4.95 -7.17 9.77
N SER A 60 -4.81 -8.36 9.18
CA SER A 60 -5.83 -8.94 8.29
C SER A 60 -6.99 -9.58 9.05
N GLU A 61 -6.80 -9.91 10.33
CA GLU A 61 -7.82 -10.50 11.18
C GLU A 61 -8.82 -9.42 11.65
N ASP A 62 -10.09 -9.78 11.71
CA ASP A 62 -11.18 -8.92 12.18
C ASP A 62 -11.17 -8.77 13.72
N LYS A 63 -10.10 -8.16 14.22
CA LYS A 63 -9.93 -7.81 15.63
C LYS A 63 -10.46 -6.40 15.90
N ASN A 64 -11.00 -6.19 17.09
CA ASN A 64 -11.46 -4.86 17.48
C ASN A 64 -10.27 -3.88 17.62
N ARG A 65 -10.60 -2.58 17.62
CA ARG A 65 -9.62 -1.50 17.66
C ARG A 65 -8.65 -1.59 18.84
N ASP A 66 -9.13 -1.92 20.03
CA ASP A 66 -8.32 -1.93 21.24
C ASP A 66 -7.30 -3.08 21.24
N GLU A 67 -7.70 -4.24 20.72
CA GLU A 67 -6.81 -5.38 20.54
C GLU A 67 -5.71 -5.09 19.51
N GLN A 68 -6.07 -4.50 18.37
CA GLN A 68 -5.07 -4.07 17.38
C GLN A 68 -4.09 -3.04 17.98
N LEU A 69 -4.60 -2.07 18.76
CA LEU A 69 -3.76 -1.07 19.44
C LEU A 69 -2.82 -1.70 20.47
N LYS A 70 -3.24 -2.75 21.18
CA LYS A 70 -2.38 -3.48 22.11
C LYS A 70 -1.17 -4.09 21.39
N TYR A 71 -1.37 -4.71 20.23
CA TYR A 71 -0.27 -5.28 19.46
C TYR A 71 0.66 -4.22 18.89
N TRP A 72 0.12 -3.10 18.39
CA TRP A 72 0.96 -1.99 17.91
C TRP A 72 1.79 -1.38 19.03
N LYS A 73 1.20 -1.15 20.22
CA LYS A 73 1.94 -0.66 21.40
C LYS A 73 3.03 -1.63 21.83
N TYR A 74 2.71 -2.92 21.86
CA TYR A 74 3.68 -3.96 22.18
C TYR A 74 4.85 -3.98 21.19
N TRP A 75 4.57 -3.97 19.87
CA TRP A 75 5.60 -3.89 18.84
C TRP A 75 6.46 -2.63 19.00
N HIS A 76 5.84 -1.46 19.22
CA HIS A 76 6.55 -0.18 19.33
C HIS A 76 7.46 -0.13 20.55
N SER A 77 7.00 -0.65 21.70
CA SER A 77 7.79 -0.72 22.94
C SER A 77 9.10 -1.51 22.84
N ARG A 78 9.24 -2.34 21.79
CA ARG A 78 10.43 -3.16 21.55
C ARG A 78 11.34 -2.60 20.45
N GLN A 79 11.02 -1.43 19.89
CA GLN A 79 11.90 -0.78 18.92
C GLN A 79 13.05 -0.08 19.63
N HIS A 80 14.23 -0.09 19.01
CA HIS A 80 15.41 0.60 19.56
C HIS A 80 15.26 2.12 19.61
N THR A 81 14.36 2.69 18.80
CA THR A 81 14.10 4.13 18.81
C THR A 81 12.60 4.41 18.76
N ALA A 82 12.17 5.47 19.45
CA ALA A 82 10.78 5.95 19.39
C ALA A 82 10.37 6.41 17.99
N LYS A 83 11.35 6.78 17.14
CA LYS A 83 11.15 7.21 15.75
C LYS A 83 10.90 6.06 14.78
N GLN A 84 11.08 4.81 15.19
CA GLN A 84 10.86 3.66 14.31
C GLN A 84 9.40 3.56 13.88
N ARG A 85 9.18 3.46 12.56
CA ARG A 85 7.85 3.38 11.95
C ARG A 85 7.59 1.97 11.45
N VAL A 86 6.30 1.61 11.37
CA VAL A 86 5.84 0.35 10.75
C VAL A 86 5.95 0.43 9.22
N LEU A 87 5.66 1.62 8.68
CA LEU A 87 5.72 1.92 7.26
C LEU A 87 6.56 3.19 7.05
N ASP A 88 7.60 3.02 6.25
CA ASP A 88 8.42 4.09 5.72
C ASP A 88 8.15 4.28 4.23
N ILE A 89 8.30 5.51 3.77
CA ILE A 89 8.11 5.88 2.36
C ILE A 89 9.45 6.34 1.83
N GLY A 90 9.90 5.67 0.78
CA GLY A 90 11.10 6.05 0.05
C GLY A 90 10.80 7.13 -0.98
N LYS A 91 11.34 6.96 -2.18
CA LYS A 91 11.14 7.90 -3.28
C LYS A 91 9.74 7.76 -3.89
N LEU A 92 9.08 8.90 -4.08
CA LEU A 92 7.86 9.00 -4.88
C LEU A 92 8.22 9.50 -6.29
N THR A 93 7.76 8.79 -7.31
CA THR A 93 7.94 9.18 -8.71
C THR A 93 6.56 9.28 -9.34
N LEU A 94 6.25 10.45 -9.92
CA LEU A 94 5.07 10.63 -10.75
C LEU A 94 5.48 10.40 -12.21
N THR A 95 5.07 9.28 -12.78
CA THR A 95 5.11 9.08 -14.23
C THR A 95 3.90 9.77 -14.83
N SER A 96 4.07 11.02 -15.27
CA SER A 96 3.07 11.63 -16.16
C SER A 96 3.16 10.88 -17.49
N LEU A 97 2.15 10.07 -17.81
CA LEU A 97 1.89 9.69 -19.19
C LEU A 97 1.37 10.95 -19.90
N HIS A 98 2.26 11.87 -20.25
CA HIS A 98 1.99 12.78 -21.34
C HIS A 98 1.93 11.89 -22.58
N SER A 99 0.70 11.54 -22.98
CA SER A 99 0.44 11.00 -24.31
C SER A 99 1.03 11.99 -25.30
N LEU A 100 2.11 11.58 -25.95
CA LEU A 100 2.58 12.20 -27.18
C LEU A 100 1.38 12.30 -28.12
N ARG A 101 0.93 13.53 -28.37
CA ARG A 101 0.11 13.92 -29.51
C ARG A 101 0.57 15.31 -29.93
#